data_AF-A0AAD5DLS1-F1
#
_entry.id   AF-A0AAD5DLS1-F1
#
_cell.length_a   1.000
_cell.length_b   1.000
_cell.length_c   1.000
_cell.angle_alpha   90.00
_cell.angle_beta   90.00
_cell.angle_gamma   90.00
#
_symmetry.space_group_name_H-M   'P 1'
#
loop_
_entity.id
_entity.type
_entity.pdbx_description
1 polymer ?
#
loop_
_entity_poly.entity_id
_entity_poly.type
_entity_poly.pdbx_seq_one_letter_code
_entity_poly.pdbx_strand_id
1 'polypeptide(L)'
;MCTTSFRSGAVVDCATCECKSCVTPDRASVPICDSSPRPVSPFYLNNVTKTCERCTAANCDNGIAAALGCNGSGQCRKCAEGFGRDANNNCVAGTAANCLSVDGKNATRCAECKPNFTLNPITGQCAKCPAGCAFCRPANPTVCVACDEGKGLVNGVCTPCAASNVGCAACPNDITKCVRCVKAKPTDRIFYVLGNSKCVAFPLQG
;
A
#
# COMPACT_ATOMS: atom_id res chain seq x y z
N MET A 1 8.84 13.39 39.76
CA MET A 1 9.90 14.41 39.97
C MET A 1 11.16 13.89 39.32
N CYS A 2 11.57 14.44 38.17
CA CYS A 2 12.87 14.11 37.57
C CYS A 2 13.94 14.83 38.38
N THR A 3 14.76 14.08 39.12
CA THR A 3 15.82 14.63 39.95
C THR A 3 16.98 15.11 39.07
N THR A 4 17.31 16.37 39.23
CA THR A 4 18.47 17.01 38.62
C THR A 4 19.77 16.45 39.20
N SER A 5 20.37 15.49 38.50
CA SER A 5 21.81 15.22 38.64
C SER A 5 22.39 14.97 37.26
N PHE A 6 22.89 16.04 36.66
CA PHE A 6 23.53 16.04 35.35
C PHE A 6 24.92 15.41 35.48
N ARG A 7 25.14 14.27 34.81
CA ARG A 7 26.44 13.93 34.24
C ARG A 7 26.37 14.14 32.74
N SER A 8 27.36 14.88 32.22
CA SER A 8 27.62 15.11 30.81
C SER A 8 27.44 13.84 29.97
N GLY A 9 26.43 13.81 29.09
CA GLY A 9 26.30 12.77 28.05
C GLY A 9 25.08 11.84 28.12
N ALA A 10 24.15 12.01 29.05
CA ALA A 10 22.92 11.21 29.06
C ALA A 10 21.83 11.84 28.16
N VAL A 11 21.43 11.11 27.11
CA VAL A 11 20.24 11.41 26.30
C VAL A 11 19.02 11.14 27.16
N VAL A 12 18.25 12.18 27.49
CA VAL A 12 16.97 12.01 28.19
C VAL A 12 15.95 11.52 27.18
N ASP A 13 15.51 10.28 27.34
CA ASP A 13 14.49 9.68 26.50
C ASP A 13 13.12 10.28 26.85
N CYS A 14 12.63 11.20 26.01
CA CYS A 14 11.32 11.83 26.14
C CYS A 14 10.15 10.84 26.07
N ALA A 15 10.36 9.57 25.71
CA ALA A 15 9.34 8.53 25.83
C ALA A 15 8.99 8.18 27.29
N THR A 16 9.88 8.48 28.23
CA THR A 16 9.74 8.11 29.66
C THR A 16 9.34 9.26 30.58
N CYS A 17 9.28 10.50 30.08
CA CYS A 17 9.00 11.68 30.89
C CYS A 17 7.71 12.38 30.44
N GLU A 18 6.73 12.49 31.33
CA GLU A 18 5.51 13.31 31.20
C GLU A 18 5.82 14.82 31.22
N CYS A 19 6.68 15.30 30.32
CA CYS A 19 7.07 16.71 30.29
C CYS A 19 5.96 17.58 29.69
N LYS A 20 5.36 18.45 30.50
CA LYS A 20 4.40 19.48 30.06
C LYS A 20 5.04 20.66 29.30
N SER A 21 6.36 20.83 29.37
CA SER A 21 7.10 21.88 28.64
C SER A 21 8.58 21.50 28.61
N CYS A 22 9.26 21.70 27.47
CA CYS A 22 10.72 21.66 27.40
C CYS A 22 11.23 23.11 27.42
N VAL A 23 11.93 23.50 28.48
CA VAL A 23 12.61 24.80 28.57
C VAL A 23 14.10 24.55 28.62
N THR A 24 14.85 25.28 27.79
CA THR A 24 16.29 25.16 27.63
C THR A 24 17.07 25.67 28.84
N PRO A 25 18.23 25.05 29.13
CA PRO A 25 19.44 25.79 29.39
C PRO A 25 20.39 25.63 28.19
N ASP A 26 21.11 26.70 27.90
CA ASP A 26 22.04 26.84 26.78
C ASP A 26 22.81 25.56 26.39
N ARG A 27 22.76 25.21 25.10
CA ARG A 27 23.67 24.29 24.39
C ARG A 27 23.64 22.78 24.74
N ALA A 28 22.48 22.22 25.07
CA ALA A 28 22.26 20.78 24.92
C ALA A 28 20.89 20.48 24.31
N SER A 29 20.86 20.30 22.98
CA SER A 29 19.84 19.58 22.22
C SER A 29 18.37 19.94 22.50
N VAL A 30 17.86 20.88 21.70
CA VAL A 30 16.47 20.90 21.23
C VAL A 30 16.46 20.33 19.79
N PRO A 31 16.62 19.02 19.53
CA PRO A 31 16.81 18.53 18.17
C PRO A 31 15.49 18.14 17.47
N ILE A 32 14.33 18.23 18.12
CA ILE A 32 13.12 17.58 17.57
C ILE A 32 12.22 18.55 16.80
N CYS A 33 12.35 19.87 16.99
CA CYS A 33 11.32 20.80 16.53
C CYS A 33 11.85 22.01 15.75
N ASP A 34 13.17 22.16 15.60
CA ASP A 34 13.74 23.27 14.85
C ASP A 34 14.79 22.80 13.83
N SER A 35 14.53 23.17 12.57
CA SER A 35 15.38 23.05 11.38
C SER A 35 15.88 21.65 10.96
N SER A 36 15.19 21.09 9.97
CA SER A 36 15.65 20.18 8.90
C SER A 36 16.79 19.16 9.16
N PRO A 37 16.61 17.86 8.83
CA PRO A 37 15.47 17.23 8.17
C PRO A 37 14.95 16.04 8.97
N ARG A 38 14.44 16.23 10.19
CA ARG A 38 13.82 15.12 10.93
C ARG A 38 12.91 15.61 12.07
N PRO A 39 11.70 16.12 11.79
CA PRO A 39 10.62 15.98 12.76
C PRO A 39 10.35 14.48 12.89
N VAL A 40 10.90 13.86 13.93
CA VAL A 40 10.56 12.49 14.29
C VAL A 40 9.15 12.52 14.85
N SER A 41 8.21 12.07 14.03
CA SER A 41 6.85 11.78 14.50
C SER A 41 6.94 10.95 15.79
N PRO A 42 6.15 11.26 16.83
CA PRO A 42 4.86 11.95 16.78
C PRO A 42 4.88 13.46 17.08
N PHE A 43 6.01 14.19 17.07
CA PHE A 43 6.02 15.61 17.47
C PHE A 43 6.11 16.60 16.29
N TYR A 44 5.51 17.79 16.44
CA TYR A 44 5.52 18.86 15.44
C TYR A 44 5.63 20.25 16.10
N LEU A 45 6.20 21.24 15.37
CA LEU A 45 6.22 22.64 15.80
C LEU A 45 4.87 23.31 15.47
N ASN A 46 4.12 23.73 16.48
CA ASN A 46 2.86 24.44 16.28
C ASN A 46 3.13 25.91 15.87
N ASN A 47 2.55 26.31 14.75
CA ASN A 47 2.78 27.62 14.14
C ASN A 47 2.16 28.79 14.92
N VAL A 48 1.15 28.52 15.75
CA VAL A 48 0.44 29.51 16.56
C VAL A 48 1.12 29.67 17.92
N THR A 49 1.27 28.58 18.66
CA THR A 49 1.84 28.59 20.01
C THR A 49 3.37 28.70 20.01
N LYS A 50 4.01 28.41 18.87
CA LYS A 50 5.48 28.30 18.74
C LYS A 50 6.09 27.25 19.68
N THR A 51 5.29 26.29 20.14
CA THR A 51 5.74 25.19 20.99
C THR A 51 5.76 23.86 20.25
N CYS A 52 6.55 22.91 20.72
CA CYS A 52 6.54 21.56 20.20
C CYS A 52 5.45 20.72 20.83
N GLU A 53 4.56 20.16 20.02
CA GLU A 53 3.37 19.44 20.44
C GLU A 53 3.35 18.03 19.86
N ARG A 54 2.76 17.09 20.61
CA ARG A 54 2.51 15.74 20.08
C ARG A 54 1.31 15.79 19.13
N CYS A 55 1.47 15.20 17.95
CA CYS A 55 0.41 14.93 17.00
C CYS A 55 -0.59 13.94 17.61
N THR A 56 -1.78 14.44 17.93
CA THR A 56 -2.91 13.65 18.46
C THR A 56 -3.99 13.44 17.42
N ALA A 57 -3.77 13.87 16.17
CA ALA A 57 -4.69 13.65 15.06
C ALA A 57 -4.95 12.15 14.88
N ALA A 58 -6.23 11.77 14.95
CA ALA A 58 -6.64 10.38 14.80
C ALA A 58 -6.24 9.83 13.42
N ASN A 59 -5.89 8.54 13.39
CA ASN A 59 -5.56 7.80 12.17
C ASN A 59 -4.42 8.41 11.32
N CYS A 60 -3.56 9.22 11.95
CA CYS A 60 -2.40 9.77 11.30
C CYS A 60 -1.25 8.75 11.26
N ASP A 61 -0.55 8.68 10.13
CA ASP A 61 0.68 7.89 10.03
C ASP A 61 1.75 8.59 10.86
N ASN A 62 2.07 8.01 12.02
CA ASN A 62 3.04 8.55 12.96
C ASN A 62 4.44 7.91 12.82
N GLY A 63 4.80 7.41 11.64
CA GLY A 63 6.14 6.88 11.40
C GLY A 63 7.24 7.94 11.44
N ILE A 64 8.50 7.52 11.52
CA ILE A 64 9.66 8.41 11.77
C ILE A 64 10.16 9.22 10.54
N ALA A 65 9.46 9.16 9.41
CA ALA A 65 9.86 9.89 8.21
C ALA A 65 9.36 11.34 8.24
N ALA A 66 10.13 12.27 7.67
CA ALA A 66 9.86 13.71 7.73
C ALA A 66 8.51 14.14 7.10
N ALA A 67 7.87 13.28 6.30
CA ALA A 67 6.57 13.52 5.69
C ALA A 67 5.37 12.98 6.52
N LEU A 68 5.64 12.39 7.69
CA LEU A 68 4.67 11.72 8.56
C LEU A 68 4.33 12.58 9.78
N GLY A 69 3.28 12.23 10.52
CA GLY A 69 2.76 13.01 11.64
C GLY A 69 1.98 14.26 11.20
N CYS A 70 1.99 15.29 12.05
CA CYS A 70 1.22 16.51 11.84
C CYS A 70 2.02 17.64 11.15
N ASN A 71 1.32 18.54 10.46
CA ASN A 71 1.85 19.81 9.99
C ASN A 71 1.83 20.86 11.12
N GLY A 72 2.31 22.07 10.85
CA GLY A 72 2.38 23.14 11.86
C GLY A 72 1.04 23.61 12.44
N SER A 73 -0.10 23.14 11.92
CA SER A 73 -1.44 23.41 12.48
C SER A 73 -2.03 22.22 13.22
N GLY A 74 -1.26 21.15 13.45
CA GLY A 74 -1.75 19.93 14.11
C GLY A 74 -2.60 19.04 13.20
N GLN A 75 -2.65 19.32 11.89
CA GLN A 75 -3.35 18.48 10.93
C GLN A 75 -2.43 17.39 10.40
N CYS A 76 -2.97 16.20 10.22
CA CYS A 76 -2.21 15.09 9.71
C CYS A 76 -1.67 15.37 8.29
N ARG A 77 -0.38 15.09 8.07
CA ARG A 77 0.26 15.18 6.74
C ARG A 77 -0.14 13.99 5.87
N LYS A 78 -0.12 12.79 6.43
CA LYS A 78 -0.42 11.53 5.74
C LYS A 78 -1.21 10.60 6.65
N CYS A 79 -2.37 10.14 6.18
CA CYS A 79 -3.15 9.17 6.93
C CYS A 79 -2.44 7.80 6.98
N ALA A 80 -2.68 7.06 8.04
CA ALA A 80 -2.20 5.69 8.18
C ALA A 80 -2.78 4.78 7.08
N GLU A 81 -2.18 3.61 6.88
CA GLU A 81 -2.68 2.63 5.92
C GLU A 81 -4.14 2.24 6.21
N GLY A 82 -4.98 2.21 5.16
CA GLY A 82 -6.43 1.98 5.29
C GLY A 82 -7.26 3.23 5.57
N PHE A 83 -6.64 4.40 5.74
CA PHE A 83 -7.30 5.67 6.00
C PHE A 83 -7.07 6.69 4.87
N GLY A 84 -8.04 7.56 4.65
CA GLY A 84 -7.97 8.68 3.71
C GLY A 84 -8.59 9.94 4.30
N ARG A 85 -8.45 11.08 3.62
CA ARG A 85 -9.02 12.34 4.09
C ARG A 85 -10.52 12.45 3.79
N ASP A 86 -11.28 13.01 4.72
CA ASP A 86 -12.64 13.49 4.49
C ASP A 86 -12.66 14.93 3.92
N ALA A 87 -13.85 15.52 3.75
CA ALA A 87 -14.01 16.89 3.28
C ALA A 87 -13.41 17.95 4.21
N ASN A 88 -13.18 17.61 5.48
CA ASN A 88 -12.61 18.47 6.51
C ASN A 88 -11.10 18.24 6.71
N ASN A 89 -10.45 17.45 5.85
CA ASN A 89 -9.05 17.02 5.96
C ASN A 89 -8.72 16.12 7.15
N ASN A 90 -9.71 15.51 7.81
CA ASN A 90 -9.47 14.53 8.85
C ASN A 90 -9.22 13.16 8.24
N CYS A 91 -8.30 12.39 8.85
CA CYS A 91 -8.06 11.01 8.45
C CYS A 91 -9.16 10.10 9.00
N VAL A 92 -9.98 9.56 8.10
CA VAL A 92 -11.08 8.65 8.41
C VAL A 92 -10.89 7.32 7.68
N ALA A 93 -11.54 6.26 8.17
CA ALA A 93 -11.45 4.95 7.56
C ALA A 93 -11.94 5.03 6.10
N GLY A 94 -11.21 4.37 5.19
CA GLY A 94 -11.65 4.31 3.80
C GLY A 94 -13.00 3.62 3.67
N THR A 95 -13.91 4.22 2.91
CA THR A 95 -15.27 3.73 2.70
C THR A 95 -15.46 3.13 1.29
N ALA A 96 -14.49 3.30 0.41
CA ALA A 96 -14.53 2.72 -0.93
C ALA A 96 -14.43 1.19 -0.88
N ALA A 97 -15.39 0.52 -1.53
CA ALA A 97 -15.42 -0.93 -1.62
C ALA A 97 -14.37 -1.46 -2.60
N ASN A 98 -13.93 -2.70 -2.36
CA ASN A 98 -13.00 -3.45 -3.24
C ASN A 98 -11.62 -2.80 -3.44
N CYS A 99 -11.23 -1.85 -2.58
CA CYS A 99 -9.85 -1.38 -2.53
C CYS A 99 -8.93 -2.46 -1.93
N LEU A 100 -7.75 -2.62 -2.51
CA LEU A 100 -6.61 -3.21 -1.81
C LEU A 100 -5.97 -2.16 -0.89
N SER A 101 -5.89 -0.91 -1.35
CA SER A 101 -5.42 0.23 -0.55
C SER A 101 -6.26 1.49 -0.83
N VAL A 102 -6.46 2.29 0.22
CA VAL A 102 -7.26 3.54 0.18
C VAL A 102 -6.38 4.69 -0.31
N ASP A 103 -6.96 5.63 -1.05
CA ASP A 103 -6.28 6.88 -1.37
C ASP A 103 -6.12 7.72 -0.10
N GLY A 104 -4.88 7.89 0.36
CA GLY A 104 -4.57 8.70 1.55
C GLY A 104 -5.03 10.16 1.45
N LYS A 105 -5.39 10.65 0.25
CA LYS A 105 -5.95 11.99 0.02
C LYS A 105 -7.48 12.03 -0.02
N ASN A 106 -8.16 10.89 -0.12
CA ASN A 106 -9.62 10.83 -0.17
C ASN A 106 -10.14 9.47 0.30
N ALA A 107 -10.83 9.44 1.45
CA ALA A 107 -11.36 8.21 2.04
C ALA A 107 -12.41 7.48 1.18
N THR A 108 -12.99 8.16 0.18
CA THR A 108 -14.00 7.58 -0.73
C THR A 108 -13.40 7.03 -2.03
N ARG A 109 -12.06 7.00 -2.14
CA ARG A 109 -11.34 6.54 -3.34
C ARG A 109 -10.30 5.48 -2.96
N CYS A 110 -10.00 4.60 -3.91
CA CYS A 110 -8.93 3.62 -3.79
C CYS A 110 -7.64 4.17 -4.43
N ALA A 111 -6.50 3.83 -3.84
CA ALA A 111 -5.21 3.94 -4.51
C ALA A 111 -4.95 2.69 -5.36
N GLU A 112 -5.37 1.52 -4.87
CA GLU A 112 -5.23 0.24 -5.55
C GLU A 112 -6.46 -0.63 -5.34
N CYS A 113 -6.80 -1.44 -6.34
CA CYS A 113 -7.95 -2.34 -6.32
C CYS A 113 -7.56 -3.76 -5.94
N LYS A 114 -8.47 -4.50 -5.32
CA LYS A 114 -8.32 -5.94 -5.12
C LYS A 114 -8.20 -6.66 -6.47
N PRO A 115 -7.61 -7.87 -6.53
CA PRO A 115 -7.57 -8.68 -7.74
C PRO A 115 -8.96 -8.84 -8.39
N ASN A 116 -9.01 -8.86 -9.72
CA ASN A 116 -10.24 -8.89 -10.53
C ASN A 116 -11.09 -7.60 -10.49
N PHE A 117 -10.52 -6.49 -10.01
CA PHE A 117 -11.10 -5.16 -10.09
C PHE A 117 -10.11 -4.20 -10.76
N THR A 118 -10.62 -3.19 -11.44
CA THR A 118 -9.83 -2.13 -12.08
C THR A 118 -10.20 -0.76 -11.51
N LEU A 119 -9.22 0.12 -11.37
CA LEU A 119 -9.42 1.46 -10.83
C LEU A 119 -10.02 2.35 -11.91
N ASN A 120 -11.23 2.87 -11.70
CA ASN A 120 -11.77 3.90 -12.58
C ASN A 120 -11.04 5.23 -12.31
N PRO A 121 -10.31 5.80 -13.29
CA PRO A 121 -9.49 6.99 -13.06
C PRO A 121 -10.33 8.25 -12.77
N ILE A 122 -11.60 8.27 -13.20
CA ILE A 122 -12.51 9.41 -13.03
C ILE A 122 -13.06 9.41 -11.60
N THR A 123 -13.65 8.29 -11.17
CA THR A 123 -14.28 8.20 -9.84
C THR A 123 -13.28 7.85 -8.74
N GLY A 124 -12.16 7.21 -9.09
CA GLY A 124 -11.24 6.58 -8.13
C GLY A 124 -11.83 5.35 -7.42
N GLN A 125 -12.90 4.76 -7.97
CA GLN A 125 -13.51 3.56 -7.40
C GLN A 125 -13.10 2.30 -8.19
N CYS A 126 -13.14 1.16 -7.53
CA CYS A 126 -12.81 -0.13 -8.12
C CYS A 126 -14.05 -0.78 -8.76
N ALA A 127 -13.97 -1.02 -10.07
CA ALA A 127 -15.01 -1.70 -10.82
C ALA A 127 -14.62 -3.16 -11.09
N LYS A 128 -15.58 -4.08 -10.97
CA LYS A 128 -15.34 -5.51 -11.16
C LYS A 128 -15.08 -5.83 -12.63
N CYS A 129 -14.06 -6.64 -12.90
CA CYS A 129 -13.79 -7.18 -14.23
C CYS A 129 -14.76 -8.32 -14.60
N PRO A 130 -14.89 -8.65 -15.90
CA PRO A 130 -15.73 -9.76 -16.34
C PRO A 130 -15.25 -11.10 -15.76
N ALA A 131 -16.12 -12.09 -15.72
CA ALA A 131 -15.75 -13.41 -15.18
C ALA A 131 -14.57 -14.02 -15.95
N GLY A 132 -13.56 -14.53 -15.22
CA GLY A 132 -12.36 -15.11 -15.83
C GLY A 132 -11.30 -14.09 -16.25
N CYS A 133 -11.50 -12.81 -15.94
CA CYS A 133 -10.61 -11.72 -16.31
C CYS A 133 -9.83 -11.21 -15.09
N ALA A 134 -8.51 -11.36 -15.14
CA ALA A 134 -7.60 -10.85 -14.11
C ALA A 134 -7.49 -9.33 -14.16
N PHE A 135 -7.43 -8.76 -15.37
CA PHE A 135 -7.32 -7.31 -15.59
C PHE A 135 -8.21 -6.85 -16.73
N CYS A 136 -8.99 -5.81 -16.47
CA CYS A 136 -9.86 -5.14 -17.44
C CYS A 136 -9.50 -3.65 -17.58
N ARG A 137 -9.95 -3.00 -18.66
CA ARG A 137 -9.60 -1.60 -18.94
C ARG A 137 -10.15 -0.66 -17.85
N PRO A 138 -9.32 0.22 -17.26
CA PRO A 138 -9.73 1.19 -16.24
C PRO A 138 -10.96 2.04 -16.59
N ALA A 139 -11.00 2.57 -17.82
CA ALA A 139 -12.10 3.42 -18.29
C ALA A 139 -13.30 2.63 -18.83
N ASN A 140 -13.15 1.32 -19.05
CA ASN A 140 -14.21 0.45 -19.54
C ASN A 140 -14.02 -0.96 -18.97
N PRO A 141 -14.49 -1.22 -17.74
CA PRO A 141 -14.26 -2.48 -17.03
C PRO A 141 -14.91 -3.69 -17.70
N THR A 142 -15.75 -3.50 -18.72
CA THR A 142 -16.33 -4.61 -19.50
C THR A 142 -15.34 -5.24 -20.48
N VAL A 143 -14.25 -4.53 -20.82
CA VAL A 143 -13.25 -5.00 -21.77
C VAL A 143 -12.09 -5.65 -21.02
N CYS A 144 -11.97 -6.97 -21.16
CA CYS A 144 -10.85 -7.70 -20.60
C CYS A 144 -9.55 -7.45 -21.38
N VAL A 145 -8.44 -7.25 -20.67
CA VAL A 145 -7.10 -7.10 -21.27
C VAL A 145 -6.17 -8.25 -20.90
N ALA A 146 -6.43 -8.93 -19.78
CA ALA A 146 -5.71 -10.14 -19.40
C ALA A 146 -6.62 -11.09 -18.61
N CYS A 147 -6.57 -12.37 -18.97
CA CYS A 147 -7.37 -13.40 -18.35
C CYS A 147 -6.71 -13.97 -17.10
N ASP A 148 -7.52 -14.63 -16.28
CA ASP A 148 -7.05 -15.45 -15.17
C ASP A 148 -6.11 -16.56 -15.68
N GLU A 149 -5.29 -17.08 -14.77
CA GLU A 149 -4.41 -18.19 -15.07
C GLU A 149 -5.20 -19.40 -15.61
N GLY A 150 -4.67 -20.03 -16.66
CA GLY A 150 -5.31 -21.15 -17.37
C GLY A 150 -6.31 -20.73 -18.44
N LYS A 151 -6.44 -19.43 -18.75
CA LYS A 151 -7.31 -18.90 -19.79
C LYS A 151 -6.54 -18.07 -20.81
N GLY A 152 -7.10 -17.96 -22.01
CA GLY A 152 -6.65 -17.10 -23.10
C GLY A 152 -7.75 -16.15 -23.53
N LEU A 153 -7.35 -14.97 -24.02
CA LEU A 153 -8.28 -13.98 -24.55
C LEU A 153 -8.61 -14.37 -26.00
N VAL A 154 -9.85 -14.78 -26.26
CA VAL A 154 -10.36 -15.15 -27.58
C VAL A 154 -11.49 -14.19 -27.92
N ASN A 155 -11.31 -13.35 -28.93
CA ASN A 155 -12.29 -12.34 -29.34
C ASN A 155 -12.77 -11.44 -28.17
N GLY A 156 -11.87 -11.11 -27.25
CA GLY A 156 -12.18 -10.27 -26.08
C GLY A 156 -12.83 -11.00 -24.90
N VAL A 157 -13.02 -12.33 -25.00
CA VAL A 157 -13.58 -13.17 -23.94
C VAL A 157 -12.53 -14.13 -23.42
N CYS A 158 -12.48 -14.31 -22.09
CA CYS A 158 -11.55 -15.24 -21.46
C CYS A 158 -12.06 -16.68 -21.53
N THR A 159 -11.43 -17.46 -22.39
CA THR A 159 -11.75 -18.87 -22.62
C THR A 159 -10.68 -19.76 -21.99
N PRO A 160 -11.05 -20.87 -21.32
CA PRO A 160 -10.08 -21.85 -20.83
C PRO A 160 -9.14 -22.33 -21.94
N CYS A 161 -7.85 -22.47 -21.60
CA CYS A 161 -6.91 -23.14 -22.49
C CYS A 161 -7.33 -24.60 -22.70
N ALA A 162 -6.96 -25.16 -23.86
CA ALA A 162 -7.34 -26.51 -24.23
C ALA A 162 -6.89 -27.52 -23.16
N ALA A 163 -7.78 -28.44 -22.77
CA ALA A 163 -7.50 -29.44 -21.75
C ALA A 163 -6.31 -30.35 -22.10
N SER A 164 -5.97 -30.46 -23.38
CA SER A 164 -4.79 -31.18 -23.88
C SER A 164 -3.45 -30.52 -23.51
N ASN A 165 -3.44 -29.27 -23.04
CA ASN A 165 -2.26 -28.55 -22.55
C ASN A 165 -2.29 -28.43 -21.03
N VAL A 166 -2.15 -29.57 -20.35
CA VAL A 166 -2.06 -29.63 -18.88
C VAL A 166 -0.89 -28.76 -18.40
N GLY A 167 -1.13 -27.97 -17.35
CA GLY A 167 -0.13 -27.05 -16.81
C GLY A 167 0.07 -25.77 -17.63
N CYS A 168 -0.79 -25.48 -18.60
CA CYS A 168 -0.78 -24.19 -19.28
C CYS A 168 -1.39 -23.10 -18.40
N ALA A 169 -0.64 -22.02 -18.20
CA ALA A 169 -1.06 -20.86 -17.43
C ALA A 169 -1.54 -19.70 -18.29
N ALA A 170 -1.13 -19.62 -19.54
CA ALA A 170 -1.65 -18.65 -20.50
C ALA A 170 -1.57 -19.20 -21.92
N CYS A 171 -2.66 -19.02 -22.66
CA CYS A 171 -2.75 -19.28 -24.09
C CYS A 171 -3.14 -17.97 -24.83
N PRO A 172 -2.73 -17.79 -26.09
CA PRO A 172 -3.11 -16.66 -26.92
C PRO A 172 -4.55 -16.85 -27.46
N ASN A 173 -4.90 -16.20 -28.57
CA ASN A 173 -6.19 -16.41 -29.26
C ASN A 173 -6.43 -17.87 -29.69
N ASP A 174 -5.35 -18.64 -29.88
CA ASP A 174 -5.42 -20.08 -30.14
C ASP A 174 -5.27 -20.84 -28.80
N ILE A 175 -6.40 -21.30 -28.25
CA ILE A 175 -6.45 -21.99 -26.95
C ILE A 175 -5.67 -23.32 -26.94
N THR A 176 -5.29 -23.85 -28.10
CA THR A 176 -4.51 -25.09 -28.24
C THR A 176 -3.00 -24.86 -28.14
N LYS A 177 -2.57 -23.60 -28.10
CA LYS A 177 -1.17 -23.21 -27.96
C LYS A 177 -0.95 -22.57 -26.59
N CYS A 178 0.03 -23.05 -25.87
CA CYS A 178 0.48 -22.44 -24.64
C CYS A 178 1.64 -21.48 -24.91
N VAL A 179 1.66 -20.36 -24.20
CA VAL A 179 2.78 -19.40 -24.21
C VAL A 179 3.43 -19.24 -22.84
N ARG A 180 2.80 -19.76 -21.78
CA ARG A 180 3.34 -19.75 -20.42
C ARG A 180 2.79 -20.91 -19.63
N CYS A 181 3.66 -21.66 -18.96
CA CYS A 181 3.25 -22.73 -18.05
C CYS A 181 3.01 -22.21 -16.63
N VAL A 182 2.25 -22.99 -15.85
CA VAL A 182 2.03 -22.72 -14.42
C VAL A 182 3.36 -22.76 -13.70
N LYS A 183 3.59 -21.81 -12.80
CA LYS A 183 4.79 -21.79 -11.98
C LYS A 183 4.66 -22.87 -10.91
N ALA A 184 5.72 -23.64 -10.72
CA ALA A 184 5.77 -24.60 -9.62
C ALA A 184 5.75 -23.86 -8.28
N LYS A 185 4.93 -24.34 -7.36
CA LYS A 185 4.92 -23.95 -5.95
C LYS A 185 5.90 -24.83 -5.17
N PRO A 186 6.37 -24.39 -3.99
CA PRO A 186 7.27 -25.20 -3.16
C PRO A 186 6.72 -26.57 -2.76
N THR A 187 5.39 -26.74 -2.75
CA THR A 187 4.71 -28.00 -2.43
C THR A 187 4.52 -28.92 -3.62
N ASP A 188 4.82 -28.45 -4.84
CA ASP A 188 4.55 -29.22 -6.05
C ASP A 188 5.64 -30.28 -6.24
N ARG A 189 5.25 -31.46 -6.72
CA ARG A 189 6.18 -32.54 -7.11
C ARG A 189 6.53 -32.50 -8.59
N ILE A 190 5.97 -31.56 -9.33
CA ILE A 190 6.07 -31.44 -10.78
C ILE A 190 6.26 -29.96 -11.10
N PHE A 191 7.14 -29.67 -12.06
CA PHE A 191 7.22 -28.36 -12.71
C PHE A 191 6.96 -28.50 -14.21
N TYR A 192 6.49 -27.42 -14.83
CA TYR A 192 6.18 -27.41 -16.26
C TYR A 192 7.14 -26.51 -17.02
N VAL A 193 7.66 -27.00 -18.15
CA VAL A 193 8.49 -26.22 -19.07
C VAL A 193 7.77 -26.09 -20.40
N LEU A 194 7.84 -24.90 -20.99
CA LEU A 194 7.24 -24.63 -22.29
C LEU A 194 8.11 -25.22 -23.41
N GLY A 195 7.53 -26.09 -24.23
CA GLY A 195 8.16 -26.65 -25.42
C GLY A 195 7.14 -26.85 -26.54
N ASN A 196 7.45 -26.39 -27.76
CA ASN A 196 6.57 -26.49 -28.93
C ASN A 196 5.12 -26.04 -28.66
N SER A 197 4.96 -24.90 -27.97
CA SER A 197 3.66 -24.37 -27.54
C SER A 197 2.84 -25.31 -26.66
N LYS A 198 3.48 -26.22 -25.92
CA LYS A 198 2.85 -27.08 -24.91
C LYS A 198 3.65 -27.05 -23.62
N CYS A 199 2.98 -27.32 -22.51
CA CYS A 199 3.62 -27.47 -21.22
C CYS A 199 3.96 -28.94 -21.00
N VAL A 200 5.23 -29.23 -20.79
CA VAL A 200 5.73 -30.58 -20.52
C VAL A 200 6.03 -30.68 -19.03
N ALA A 201 5.47 -31.69 -18.39
CA ALA A 201 5.64 -31.96 -16.96
C ALA A 201 6.98 -32.65 -16.69
N PHE A 202 7.70 -32.17 -15.68
CA PHE A 202 8.93 -32.76 -15.18
C PHE A 202 8.80 -33.00 -13.68
N PRO A 203 9.07 -34.21 -13.18
CA PRO A 203 9.09 -34.45 -11.74
C PRO A 203 10.27 -33.73 -11.10
N LEU A 204 10.03 -33.12 -9.93
CA LEU A 204 11.11 -32.66 -9.07
C LEU A 204 11.63 -33.88 -8.30
N GLN A 205 12.89 -34.27 -8.55
CA GLN A 205 13.55 -35.28 -7.74
C GLN A 205 13.86 -34.65 -6.37
N GLY A 206 13.32 -35.28 -5.32
CA GLY A 206 13.57 -34.93 -3.92
C GLY A 206 14.53 -35.91 -3.28
#